data_AF-A0A2T6DPT3-F1
#
_entry.id   AF-A0A2T6DPT3-F1
#
_cell.length_a   1.000
_cell.length_b   1.000
_cell.length_c   1.000
_cell.angle_alpha   90.00
_cell.angle_beta   90.00
_cell.angle_gamma   90.00
#
_symmetry.space_group_name_H-M   'P 1'
#
loop_
_entity.id
_entity.type
_entity.pdbx_description
1 polymer ?
#
loop_
_entity_poly.entity_id
_entity_poly.type
_entity_poly.pdbx_seq_one_letter_code
_entity_poly.pdbx_strand_id
1 'polypeptide(L)'
;MASHERHSFFRSLRRMFGGGSLPEDGIDYDELPVGIFVTHLPNPVRARRGGRSGSAFTWQFATSVQTRGERLEMLEFGAMTLTETGWVLTTYTGKPFTANDFAEWYNCPDAVLLPNHAYTDPLNWQGANRLLGRRPVKWYYVAKTSDGKLVRGESLVEALPEIDPGRNEEDRKGNARV
;
A
#
# COMPACT_ATOMS: atom_id res chain seq x y z
N MET A 1 -0.47 -10.62 34.08
CA MET A 1 0.34 -9.46 33.68
C MET A 1 0.84 -9.69 32.26
N ALA A 2 0.06 -9.34 31.25
CA ALA A 2 0.45 -9.47 29.85
C ALA A 2 -0.16 -8.34 29.05
N SER A 3 0.49 -7.19 29.09
CA SER A 3 0.22 -6.02 28.25
C SER A 3 1.43 -5.15 28.49
N HIS A 4 2.34 -5.04 27.52
CA HIS A 4 3.30 -3.94 27.34
C HIS A 4 4.31 -4.16 26.18
N GLU A 5 3.97 -4.89 25.13
CA GLU A 5 4.80 -4.91 23.91
C GLU A 5 3.95 -4.79 22.63
N ARG A 6 3.26 -3.66 22.48
CA ARG A 6 2.96 -3.12 21.16
C ARG A 6 3.95 -2.00 20.89
N HIS A 7 5.16 -2.36 20.48
CA HIS A 7 6.15 -1.38 20.04
C HIS A 7 5.60 -0.68 18.79
N SER A 8 5.19 0.58 18.96
CA SER A 8 4.65 1.45 17.91
C SER A 8 5.72 1.69 16.84
N PHE A 9 5.57 1.01 15.70
CA PHE A 9 6.40 1.17 14.51
C PHE A 9 6.35 2.61 13.96
N PHE A 10 5.24 3.32 14.19
CA PHE A 10 4.95 4.59 13.53
C PHE A 10 5.52 5.82 14.23
N ARG A 11 6.00 5.70 15.49
CA ARG A 11 6.71 6.80 16.19
C ARG A 11 7.96 7.31 15.44
N SER A 12 8.43 6.63 14.39
CA SER A 12 9.71 6.91 13.75
C SER A 12 9.73 6.79 12.22
N LEU A 13 8.62 6.96 11.50
CA LEU A 13 8.69 7.00 10.03
C LEU A 13 9.47 8.22 9.50
N ARG A 14 9.46 9.35 10.22
CA ARG A 14 10.24 10.55 9.85
C ARG A 14 11.68 10.56 10.36
N ARG A 15 11.99 9.91 11.50
CA ARG A 15 13.37 9.82 12.03
C ARG A 15 14.29 8.98 11.12
N MET A 16 13.73 8.14 10.27
CA MET A 16 14.49 7.29 9.34
C MET A 16 14.57 7.84 7.90
N PHE A 17 13.66 8.72 7.45
CA PHE A 17 13.52 9.02 6.01
C PHE A 17 13.40 10.50 5.59
N GLY A 18 13.49 11.47 6.51
CA GLY A 18 13.70 12.90 6.24
C GLY A 18 13.03 13.46 4.96
N GLY A 19 11.77 13.91 5.05
CA GLY A 19 11.15 14.64 3.92
C GLY A 19 9.62 14.64 3.76
N GLY A 20 8.81 14.17 4.72
CA GLY A 20 7.34 14.18 4.59
C GLY A 20 6.64 15.42 5.17
N SER A 21 5.39 15.70 4.81
CA SER A 21 4.55 16.84 5.27
C SER A 21 3.94 16.69 6.68
N LEU A 22 4.40 15.70 7.46
CA LEU A 22 3.86 15.35 8.77
C LEU A 22 4.52 16.15 9.91
N PRO A 23 3.86 16.32 11.08
CA PRO A 23 4.39 17.05 12.24
C PRO A 23 5.75 16.52 12.73
N GLU A 24 6.55 17.37 13.37
CA GLU A 24 7.91 17.03 13.82
C GLU A 24 7.95 16.03 14.97
N ASP A 25 6.90 16.00 15.81
CA ASP A 25 6.84 15.17 17.02
C ASP A 25 6.52 13.68 16.78
N GLY A 26 6.43 13.27 15.50
CA GLY A 26 6.01 11.93 15.11
C GLY A 26 4.49 11.75 15.25
N ILE A 27 3.95 10.79 14.52
CA ILE A 27 2.53 10.43 14.59
C ILE A 27 2.45 8.99 15.05
N ASP A 28 1.66 8.73 16.10
CA ASP A 28 1.26 7.37 16.42
C ASP A 28 0.12 6.96 15.48
N TYR A 29 0.46 6.28 14.39
CA TYR A 29 -0.51 5.91 13.36
C TYR A 29 -1.69 5.13 13.92
N ASP A 30 -1.44 4.23 14.88
CA ASP A 30 -2.50 3.40 15.46
C ASP A 30 -3.54 4.22 16.24
N GLU A 31 -3.16 5.43 16.70
CA GLU A 31 -4.02 6.39 17.38
C GLU A 31 -4.82 7.29 16.42
N LEU A 32 -4.46 7.32 15.12
CA LEU A 32 -5.21 8.10 14.14
C LEU A 32 -6.63 7.52 13.93
N PRO A 33 -7.65 8.39 13.82
CA PRO A 33 -9.00 7.95 13.47
C PRO A 33 -9.03 7.36 12.05
N VAL A 34 -9.82 6.32 11.87
CA VAL A 34 -10.02 5.71 10.55
C VAL A 34 -10.95 6.58 9.72
N GLY A 35 -10.45 7.11 8.61
CA GLY A 35 -11.20 7.94 7.65
C GLY A 35 -11.13 7.43 6.21
N ILE A 36 -10.23 6.48 5.93
CA ILE A 36 -9.98 5.95 4.59
C ILE A 36 -10.33 4.46 4.56
N PHE A 37 -11.05 4.04 3.53
CA PHE A 37 -11.39 2.65 3.27
C PHE A 37 -10.59 2.14 2.08
N VAL A 38 -9.95 0.98 2.25
CA VAL A 38 -9.05 0.40 1.25
C VAL A 38 -9.50 -1.02 0.94
N THR A 39 -9.59 -1.33 -0.35
CA THR A 39 -9.94 -2.67 -0.84
C THR A 39 -8.92 -3.13 -1.88
N HIS A 40 -8.67 -4.44 -1.94
CA HIS A 40 -7.76 -5.06 -2.90
C HIS A 40 -8.49 -6.14 -3.68
N LEU A 41 -8.30 -6.20 -5.00
CA LEU A 41 -8.93 -7.21 -5.86
C LEU A 41 -7.97 -7.72 -6.95
N PRO A 42 -7.77 -9.02 -7.12
CA PRO A 42 -8.26 -10.10 -6.25
C PRO A 42 -7.55 -10.08 -4.89
N ASN A 43 -8.23 -10.58 -3.86
CA ASN A 43 -7.65 -10.84 -2.55
C ASN A 43 -8.34 -12.07 -1.94
N PRO A 44 -7.65 -13.21 -1.75
CA PRO A 44 -6.21 -13.40 -1.95
C PRO A 44 -5.80 -13.37 -3.43
N VAL A 45 -4.54 -13.05 -3.70
CA VAL A 45 -3.96 -12.93 -5.06
C VAL A 45 -3.02 -14.09 -5.35
N ARG A 46 -3.08 -14.64 -6.58
CA ARG A 46 -2.15 -15.69 -7.06
C ARG A 46 -0.94 -15.07 -7.75
N ALA A 47 0.19 -15.76 -7.71
CA ALA A 47 1.42 -15.34 -8.36
C ALA A 47 1.35 -15.49 -9.87
N ARG A 48 2.13 -14.69 -10.60
CA ARG A 48 2.49 -14.91 -12.00
C ARG A 48 4.00 -14.98 -12.12
N ARG A 49 4.50 -15.63 -13.16
CA ARG A 49 5.95 -15.60 -13.48
C ARG A 49 6.29 -14.27 -14.16
N GLY A 50 7.37 -13.63 -13.73
CA GLY A 50 7.78 -12.32 -14.25
C GLY A 50 6.75 -11.22 -13.94
N GLY A 51 6.74 -10.17 -14.77
CA GLY A 51 5.77 -9.06 -14.70
C GLY A 51 6.39 -7.73 -14.25
N ARG A 52 5.53 -6.77 -13.89
CA ARG A 52 5.89 -5.37 -13.57
C ARG A 52 6.93 -5.25 -12.45
N SER A 53 6.98 -6.22 -11.54
CA SER A 53 7.93 -6.18 -10.41
C SER A 53 9.41 -6.36 -10.81
N GLY A 54 9.69 -6.85 -12.02
CA GLY A 54 11.03 -7.27 -12.43
C GLY A 54 11.57 -8.51 -11.69
N SER A 55 10.79 -9.06 -10.75
CA SER A 55 11.14 -10.27 -10.00
C SER A 55 10.69 -11.54 -10.71
N ALA A 56 11.18 -12.70 -10.26
CA ALA A 56 10.77 -13.99 -10.82
C ALA A 56 9.25 -14.25 -10.69
N PHE A 57 8.61 -13.71 -9.64
CA PHE A 57 7.18 -13.81 -9.40
C PHE A 57 6.56 -12.46 -9.05
N THR A 58 5.38 -12.19 -9.60
CA THR A 58 4.57 -10.99 -9.31
C THR A 58 3.16 -11.39 -8.87
N TRP A 59 2.68 -10.80 -7.78
CA TRP A 59 1.28 -10.84 -7.35
C TRP A 59 0.66 -9.49 -7.69
N GLN A 60 -0.14 -9.45 -8.74
CA GLN A 60 -0.75 -8.21 -9.23
C GLN A 60 -2.22 -8.14 -8.77
N PHE A 61 -2.60 -7.00 -8.23
CA PHE A 61 -3.95 -6.70 -7.72
C PHE A 61 -4.29 -5.23 -7.99
N ALA A 62 -5.57 -4.94 -8.10
CA ALA A 62 -6.08 -3.58 -8.04
C ALA A 62 -6.21 -3.17 -6.57
N THR A 63 -5.93 -1.90 -6.27
CA THR A 63 -6.16 -1.30 -4.96
C THR A 63 -7.09 -0.11 -5.14
N SER A 64 -8.23 -0.12 -4.45
CA SER A 64 -9.18 0.99 -4.45
C SER A 64 -9.23 1.66 -3.09
N VAL A 65 -9.19 2.99 -3.09
CA VAL A 65 -9.14 3.86 -1.92
C VAL A 65 -10.30 4.84 -1.98
N GLN A 66 -11.07 4.95 -0.90
CA GLN A 66 -12.23 5.84 -0.83
C GLN A 66 -12.41 6.42 0.58
N THR A 67 -13.12 7.54 0.66
CA THR A 67 -13.66 8.11 1.90
C THR A 67 -15.19 8.06 1.87
N ARG A 68 -15.82 7.77 3.01
CA ARG A 68 -17.29 7.82 3.15
C ARG A 68 -17.81 9.14 3.68
N GLY A 69 -16.93 9.92 4.31
CA GLY A 69 -17.32 11.12 5.05
C GLY A 69 -16.99 12.36 4.24
N GLU A 70 -15.87 12.96 4.58
CA GLU A 70 -15.44 14.25 4.04
C GLU A 70 -14.34 14.12 2.98
N ARG A 71 -14.04 15.25 2.35
CA ARG A 71 -12.90 15.43 1.45
C ARG A 71 -11.60 15.23 2.21
N LEU A 72 -10.69 14.41 1.68
CA LEU A 72 -9.37 14.17 2.27
C LEU A 72 -8.27 14.50 1.28
N GLU A 73 -7.19 15.12 1.74
CA GLU A 73 -5.96 15.32 0.98
C GLU A 73 -4.94 14.25 1.41
N MET A 74 -4.54 13.38 0.49
CA MET A 74 -3.55 12.34 0.75
C MET A 74 -2.19 12.98 1.06
N LEU A 75 -1.52 12.48 2.10
CA LEU A 75 -0.19 12.95 2.50
C LEU A 75 0.88 11.91 2.18
N GLU A 76 0.65 10.67 2.58
CA GLU A 76 1.54 9.54 2.30
C GLU A 76 0.78 8.21 2.28
N PHE A 77 1.40 7.22 1.65
CA PHE A 77 0.95 5.84 1.71
C PHE A 77 2.12 4.88 1.49
N GLY A 78 1.92 3.60 1.76
CA GLY A 78 2.98 2.62 1.54
C GLY A 78 2.55 1.20 1.79
N ALA A 79 3.50 0.30 1.58
CA ALA A 79 3.34 -1.13 1.80
C ALA A 79 4.30 -1.61 2.89
N MET A 80 3.82 -2.55 3.71
CA MET A 80 4.56 -3.14 4.81
C MET A 80 4.41 -4.66 4.82
N THR A 81 5.47 -5.35 5.19
CA THR A 81 5.46 -6.80 5.38
C THR A 81 5.61 -7.11 6.87
N LEU A 82 4.88 -8.12 7.35
CA LEU A 82 5.04 -8.63 8.70
C LEU A 82 6.32 -9.48 8.80
N THR A 83 7.21 -9.12 9.72
CA THR A 83 8.40 -9.88 10.12
C THR A 83 8.26 -10.36 11.56
N GLU A 84 9.25 -11.11 12.06
CA GLU A 84 9.31 -11.54 13.47
C GLU A 84 9.36 -10.36 14.45
N THR A 85 9.86 -9.21 14.00
CA THR A 85 10.00 -7.99 14.80
C THR A 85 8.83 -7.02 14.61
N GLY A 86 7.81 -7.39 13.81
CA GLY A 86 6.64 -6.56 13.54
C GLY A 86 6.52 -6.14 12.08
N TRP A 87 5.70 -5.12 11.82
CA TRP A 87 5.52 -4.58 10.48
C TRP A 87 6.77 -3.80 10.05
N VAL A 88 7.25 -3.99 8.83
CA VAL A 88 8.41 -3.28 8.27
C VAL A 88 8.03 -2.71 6.91
N LEU A 89 8.45 -1.47 6.63
CA LEU A 89 8.24 -0.82 5.33
C LEU A 89 8.95 -1.60 4.22
N THR A 90 8.22 -1.94 3.15
CA THR A 90 8.71 -2.77 2.05
C THR A 90 8.34 -2.21 0.68
N THR A 91 8.16 -0.89 0.57
CA THR A 91 7.98 -0.21 -0.72
C THR A 91 9.21 -0.42 -1.61
N TYR A 92 9.02 -0.45 -2.93
CA TYR A 92 10.13 -0.67 -3.86
C TYR A 92 11.17 0.45 -3.84
N THR A 93 10.79 1.65 -3.36
CA THR A 93 11.68 2.82 -3.19
C THR A 93 12.41 2.81 -1.84
N GLY A 94 12.04 1.92 -0.92
CA GLY A 94 12.51 1.95 0.47
C GLY A 94 12.01 3.15 1.28
N LYS A 95 11.04 3.92 0.75
CA LYS A 95 10.44 5.11 1.38
C LYS A 95 8.91 5.08 1.23
N PRO A 96 8.15 5.76 2.11
CA PRO A 96 6.74 6.03 1.85
C PRO A 96 6.54 6.72 0.50
N PHE A 97 5.42 6.44 -0.14
CA PHE A 97 4.97 7.12 -1.34
C PHE A 97 4.26 8.43 -0.98
N THR A 98 4.33 9.39 -1.88
CA THR A 98 3.88 10.77 -1.69
C THR A 98 2.47 11.02 -2.23
N ALA A 99 1.92 12.21 -1.95
CA ALA A 99 0.70 12.69 -2.59
C ALA A 99 0.78 12.66 -4.13
N ASN A 100 1.93 13.01 -4.71
CA ASN A 100 2.10 12.99 -6.18
C ASN A 100 2.05 11.57 -6.73
N ASP A 101 2.70 10.62 -6.05
CA ASP A 101 2.62 9.19 -6.42
C ASP A 101 1.15 8.72 -6.35
N PHE A 102 0.40 9.15 -5.33
CA PHE A 102 -1.00 8.79 -5.19
C PHE A 102 -1.83 9.36 -6.34
N ALA A 103 -1.63 10.64 -6.68
CA ALA A 103 -2.35 11.30 -7.75
C ALA A 103 -2.14 10.61 -9.10
N GLU A 104 -0.90 10.24 -9.39
CA GLU A 104 -0.52 9.53 -10.61
C GLU A 104 -1.10 8.11 -10.64
N TRP A 105 -0.84 7.29 -9.61
CA TRP A 105 -1.13 5.86 -9.68
C TRP A 105 -2.61 5.53 -9.53
N TYR A 106 -3.34 6.33 -8.75
CA TYR A 106 -4.77 6.14 -8.51
C TYR A 106 -5.66 6.97 -9.43
N ASN A 107 -5.05 7.75 -10.35
CA ASN A 107 -5.73 8.74 -11.18
C ASN A 107 -6.61 9.68 -10.32
N CYS A 108 -6.01 10.23 -9.27
CA CYS A 108 -6.68 11.05 -8.27
C CYS A 108 -6.13 12.49 -8.32
N PRO A 109 -6.76 13.41 -9.07
CA PRO A 109 -6.25 14.77 -9.22
C PRO A 109 -5.98 15.44 -7.87
N ASP A 110 -4.81 16.09 -7.78
CA ASP A 110 -4.31 16.77 -6.58
C ASP A 110 -4.23 15.89 -5.33
N ALA A 111 -4.28 14.56 -5.49
CA ALA A 111 -4.35 13.58 -4.41
C ALA A 111 -5.53 13.80 -3.44
N VAL A 112 -6.65 14.31 -3.96
CA VAL A 112 -7.84 14.65 -3.19
C VAL A 112 -8.91 13.56 -3.32
N LEU A 113 -9.16 12.84 -2.22
CA LEU A 113 -10.27 11.91 -2.12
C LEU A 113 -11.58 12.68 -1.92
N LEU A 114 -12.52 12.50 -2.85
CA LEU A 114 -13.89 13.01 -2.72
C LEU A 114 -14.81 12.01 -1.99
N PRO A 115 -15.78 12.50 -1.20
CA PRO A 115 -16.80 11.65 -0.57
C PRO A 115 -17.49 10.72 -1.56
N ASN A 116 -17.58 9.44 -1.20
CA ASN A 116 -18.28 8.40 -1.97
C ASN A 116 -17.70 8.17 -3.39
N HIS A 117 -16.46 8.60 -3.64
CA HIS A 117 -15.73 8.29 -4.86
C HIS A 117 -14.55 7.37 -4.54
N ALA A 118 -14.37 6.32 -5.35
CA ALA A 118 -13.27 5.39 -5.20
C ALA A 118 -12.22 5.66 -6.28
N TYR A 119 -10.97 5.85 -5.85
CA TYR A 119 -9.82 6.01 -6.73
C TYR A 119 -9.04 4.70 -6.73
N THR A 120 -8.58 4.25 -7.90
CA THR A 120 -8.07 2.89 -8.06
C THR A 120 -6.75 2.87 -8.81
N ASP A 121 -5.72 2.25 -8.23
CA ASP A 121 -4.55 1.76 -8.96
C ASP A 121 -4.87 0.34 -9.47
N PRO A 122 -5.07 0.15 -10.79
CA PRO A 122 -5.42 -1.15 -11.35
C PRO A 122 -4.23 -2.11 -11.49
N LEU A 123 -3.00 -1.62 -11.33
CA LEU A 123 -1.76 -2.33 -11.65
C LEU A 123 -0.82 -2.45 -10.44
N ASN A 124 -1.36 -2.38 -9.22
CA ASN A 124 -0.60 -2.54 -8.01
C ASN A 124 -0.02 -3.97 -7.90
N TRP A 125 1.10 -4.12 -7.21
CA TRP A 125 1.81 -5.39 -7.20
C TRP A 125 2.70 -5.61 -5.98
N GLN A 126 3.02 -6.89 -5.75
CA GLN A 126 4.12 -7.36 -4.91
C GLN A 126 5.02 -8.28 -5.74
N GLY A 127 6.35 -8.20 -5.53
CA GLY A 127 7.34 -8.99 -6.25
C GLY A 127 8.22 -9.83 -5.33
N ALA A 128 8.63 -11.02 -5.78
CA ALA A 128 9.65 -11.82 -5.11
C ALA A 128 10.37 -12.78 -6.09
N ASN A 129 11.62 -13.14 -5.77
CA ASN A 129 12.40 -14.10 -6.57
C ASN A 129 12.10 -15.57 -6.25
N ARG A 130 11.16 -15.82 -5.34
CA ARG A 130 10.61 -17.14 -4.99
C ARG A 130 9.13 -17.01 -4.70
N LEU A 131 8.36 -18.09 -4.82
CA LEU A 131 6.99 -18.11 -4.33
C LEU A 131 7.00 -17.81 -2.83
N LEU A 132 6.30 -16.76 -2.43
CA LEU A 132 6.11 -16.42 -1.04
C LEU A 132 5.16 -17.45 -0.42
N GLY A 133 5.42 -17.89 0.81
CA GLY A 133 4.38 -18.51 1.62
C GLY A 133 3.21 -17.53 1.81
N ARG A 134 2.07 -18.00 2.33
CA ARG A 134 0.95 -17.11 2.70
C ARG A 134 1.45 -16.06 3.69
N ARG A 135 1.71 -14.86 3.20
CA ARG A 135 2.23 -13.72 3.96
C ARG A 135 1.41 -12.49 3.62
N PRO A 136 0.78 -11.83 4.60
CA PRO A 136 0.06 -10.61 4.34
C PRO A 136 1.03 -9.45 4.10
N VAL A 137 0.70 -8.61 3.13
CA VAL A 137 1.26 -7.25 2.99
C VAL A 137 0.18 -6.27 3.41
N LYS A 138 0.54 -5.34 4.30
CA LYS A 138 -0.32 -4.25 4.72
C LYS A 138 -0.07 -3.05 3.82
N TRP A 139 -1.13 -2.50 3.24
CA TRP A 139 -1.12 -1.15 2.69
C TRP A 139 -1.64 -0.19 3.74
N TYR A 140 -0.95 0.94 3.91
CA TYR A 140 -1.36 2.02 4.82
C TYR A 140 -1.44 3.34 4.06
N TYR A 141 -2.34 4.22 4.51
CA TYR A 141 -2.58 5.55 3.97
C TYR A 141 -2.77 6.54 5.12
N VAL A 142 -2.25 7.74 4.93
CA VAL A 142 -2.44 8.89 5.83
C VAL A 142 -2.91 10.07 4.99
N ALA A 143 -4.00 10.67 5.41
CA ALA A 143 -4.55 11.87 4.79
C ALA A 143 -4.90 12.92 5.85
N LYS A 144 -5.16 14.15 5.40
CA LYS A 144 -5.73 15.20 6.22
C LYS A 144 -7.12 15.61 5.74
N THR A 145 -7.98 15.94 6.68
CA THR A 145 -9.28 16.58 6.48
C THR A 145 -9.12 18.06 6.13
N SER A 146 -10.21 18.73 5.75
CA SER A 146 -10.18 20.18 5.46
C SER A 146 -9.89 21.05 6.68
N ASP A 147 -10.18 20.56 7.89
CA ASP A 147 -9.83 21.26 9.15
C ASP A 147 -8.43 20.88 9.67
N GLY A 148 -7.64 20.15 8.88
CA GLY A 148 -6.25 19.81 9.17
C GLY A 148 -6.04 18.60 10.08
N LYS A 149 -7.10 17.89 10.48
CA LYS A 149 -6.99 16.65 11.26
C LYS A 149 -6.45 15.51 10.41
N LEU A 150 -5.60 14.69 10.99
CA LEU A 150 -5.08 13.49 10.34
C LEU A 150 -6.02 12.31 10.51
N VAL A 151 -6.17 11.54 9.45
CA VAL A 151 -6.92 10.29 9.41
C VAL A 151 -6.10 9.21 8.73
N ARG A 152 -6.43 7.96 9.00
CA ARG A 152 -5.78 6.80 8.40
C ARG A 152 -6.72 5.87 7.65
N GLY A 153 -6.13 4.99 6.85
CA GLY A 153 -6.75 3.75 6.40
C GLY A 153 -5.70 2.71 6.10
N GLU A 154 -6.07 1.45 6.28
CA GLU A 154 -5.19 0.31 6.01
C GLU A 154 -6.01 -0.87 5.49
N SER A 155 -5.36 -1.76 4.74
CA SER A 155 -5.91 -3.05 4.35
C SER A 155 -4.80 -4.05 4.07
N LEU A 156 -5.13 -5.33 4.11
CA LEU A 156 -4.19 -6.42 3.88
C LEU A 156 -4.45 -7.06 2.53
N VAL A 157 -3.39 -7.35 1.80
CA VAL A 157 -3.41 -8.25 0.64
C VAL A 157 -2.71 -9.56 1.01
N GLU A 158 -3.37 -10.68 0.74
CA GLU A 158 -2.81 -12.02 0.96
C GLU A 158 -2.25 -12.59 -0.35
N ALA A 159 -0.93 -12.78 -0.40
CA ALA A 159 -0.25 -13.45 -1.51
C ALA A 159 -0.29 -14.98 -1.35
N LEU A 160 -0.86 -15.69 -2.33
CA LEU A 160 -0.89 -17.14 -2.35
C LEU A 160 0.44 -17.73 -2.89
N PRO A 161 0.91 -18.87 -2.34
CA PRO A 161 2.09 -19.59 -2.81
C PRO A 161 1.85 -20.39 -4.11
N GLU A 162 0.91 -19.94 -4.94
CA GLU A 162 0.45 -20.67 -6.12
C GLU A 162 0.51 -19.76 -7.35
N ILE A 163 0.93 -20.34 -8.48
CA ILE A 163 0.89 -19.66 -9.78
C ILE A 163 -0.54 -19.68 -10.29
N ASP A 164 -1.02 -18.56 -10.82
CA ASP A 164 -2.26 -18.46 -11.55
C ASP A 164 -2.19 -19.34 -12.82
N PRO A 165 -3.02 -20.40 -12.92
CA PRO A 165 -2.99 -21.28 -14.08
C PRO A 165 -3.48 -20.60 -15.36
N GLY A 166 -4.23 -19.49 -15.27
CA GLY A 166 -4.95 -18.89 -16.40
C GLY A 166 -4.28 -17.70 -17.10
N ARG A 167 -3.07 -17.26 -16.71
CA ARG A 167 -2.43 -16.03 -17.23
C ARG A 167 -1.02 -16.18 -17.79
N ASN A 168 -0.57 -17.40 -18.11
CA ASN A 168 0.84 -17.65 -18.47
C ASN A 168 1.18 -17.52 -19.97
N GLU A 169 0.22 -17.27 -20.88
CA GLU A 169 0.48 -17.30 -22.33
C GLU A 169 0.47 -15.95 -23.06
N GLU A 170 -0.30 -14.95 -22.62
CA GLU A 170 -0.42 -13.69 -23.38
C GLU A 170 0.78 -12.75 -23.21
N ASP A 171 1.42 -12.72 -22.03
CA ASP A 171 2.55 -11.80 -21.75
C ASP A 171 3.87 -12.19 -22.44
N ARG A 172 4.01 -13.45 -22.91
CA ARG A 172 5.22 -13.88 -23.66
C ARG A 172 5.29 -13.28 -25.07
N LYS A 173 4.17 -12.85 -25.66
CA LYS A 173 4.13 -12.32 -27.03
C LYS A 173 4.33 -10.80 -27.11
N GLY A 174 4.30 -10.08 -25.98
CA GLY A 174 4.35 -8.62 -25.95
C GLY A 174 5.75 -7.99 -25.92
N ASN A 175 6.81 -8.74 -25.57
CA ASN A 175 8.14 -8.17 -25.31
C ASN A 175 9.22 -8.48 -26.36
N ALA A 176 8.83 -8.92 -27.56
CA ALA A 176 9.73 -9.11 -28.69
C ALA A 176 9.60 -8.00 -29.75
N ARG A 177 9.50 -6.73 -29.32
CA ARG A 177 9.71 -5.55 -30.18
C ARG A 177 10.13 -4.37 -29.31
N VAL A 178 11.43 -4.13 -29.16
CA VAL A 178 12.18 -2.97 -29.70
C VAL A 178 13.64 -3.40 -29.85
#